data_AF-A0A933CLZ2-F1
#
_entry.id   AF-A0A933CLZ2-F1
#
_cell.length_a   1.000
_cell.length_b   1.000
_cell.length_c   1.000
_cell.angle_alpha   90.00
_cell.angle_beta   90.00
_cell.angle_gamma   90.00
#
_symmetry.space_group_name_H-M   'P 1'
#
loop_
_entity.id
_entity.type
_entity.pdbx_description
1 polymer ?
#
loop_
_entity_poly.entity_id
_entity_poly.type
_entity_poly.pdbx_seq_one_letter_code
_entity_poly.pdbx_strand_id
1 'polypeptide(L)'
;MAEAAHTHEHLENSLSEDGRRSQHLADAVLGATDGIITTFAVVAGAAGAYLSAGIVLIMGMANLVADGFSMAVGNYLGARSQQDYWKRERARETWEIEHLPEAEREEVRRLYRRKGFEGETLERIVATITSEEKRWVDEMMREELGIQEERLAPFSSGLITFAAFNLAGSLPLISYIIAFLNPALMPGPFPVSVAVTAISLFGVGVARRFMTHRPWWESGLEILLVGGFAAACAFLAGYLLRGLAG
;
A
#
# COMPACT_ATOMS: atom_id res chain seq x y z
N MET A 1 0.45 -39.85 8.78
CA MET A 1 1.50 -38.83 8.98
C MET A 1 1.78 -38.05 7.69
N ALA A 2 1.96 -38.68 6.52
CA ALA A 2 2.13 -37.97 5.24
C ALA A 2 0.91 -37.11 4.83
N GLU A 3 -0.31 -37.57 5.05
CA GLU A 3 -1.55 -36.86 4.65
C GLU A 3 -1.83 -35.59 5.50
N ALA A 4 -1.48 -35.62 6.79
CA ALA A 4 -1.57 -34.45 7.67
C ALA A 4 -0.50 -33.39 7.36
N ALA A 5 0.72 -33.82 7.01
CA ALA A 5 1.78 -32.92 6.55
C ALA A 5 1.44 -32.26 5.21
N HIS A 6 0.90 -33.02 4.26
CA HIS A 6 0.48 -32.53 2.94
C HIS A 6 -0.71 -31.55 3.04
N THR A 7 -1.61 -31.73 4.01
CA THR A 7 -2.75 -30.83 4.25
C THR A 7 -2.31 -29.52 4.92
N HIS A 8 -1.39 -29.59 5.88
CA HIS A 8 -0.81 -28.40 6.51
C HIS A 8 -0.01 -27.54 5.52
N GLU A 9 0.78 -28.16 4.65
CA GLU A 9 1.59 -27.46 3.64
C GLU A 9 0.71 -26.74 2.60
N HIS A 10 -0.43 -27.34 2.20
CA HIS A 10 -1.40 -26.68 1.33
C HIS A 10 -2.10 -25.50 2.00
N LEU A 11 -2.45 -25.62 3.28
CA LEU A 11 -3.08 -24.53 4.05
C LEU A 11 -2.11 -23.36 4.22
N GLU A 12 -0.87 -23.60 4.64
CA GLU A 12 0.15 -22.56 4.77
C GLU A 12 0.45 -21.86 3.42
N ASN A 13 0.56 -22.63 2.34
CA ASN A 13 0.74 -22.07 1.00
C ASN A 13 -0.47 -21.21 0.58
N SER A 14 -1.70 -21.67 0.81
CA SER A 14 -2.91 -20.89 0.47
C SER A 14 -3.01 -19.58 1.25
N LEU A 15 -2.73 -19.59 2.55
CA LEU A 15 -2.73 -18.39 3.39
C LEU A 15 -1.63 -17.41 2.96
N SER A 16 -0.47 -17.92 2.54
CA SER A 16 0.64 -17.11 2.05
C SER A 16 0.37 -16.46 0.69
N GLU A 17 -0.33 -17.16 -0.22
CA GLU A 17 -0.74 -16.62 -1.51
C GLU A 17 -1.80 -15.53 -1.34
N ASP A 18 -2.76 -15.73 -0.44
CA ASP A 18 -3.80 -14.75 -0.15
C ASP A 18 -3.23 -13.48 0.49
N GLY A 19 -2.27 -13.61 1.41
CA GLY A 19 -1.55 -12.47 1.99
C GLY A 19 -0.80 -11.65 0.96
N ARG A 20 -0.05 -12.30 0.05
CA ARG A 20 0.66 -11.62 -1.04
C ARG A 20 -0.28 -10.95 -2.04
N ARG A 21 -1.38 -11.60 -2.40
CA ARG A 21 -2.39 -11.02 -3.32
C ARG A 21 -3.05 -9.79 -2.71
N SER A 22 -3.40 -9.85 -1.43
CA SER A 22 -3.95 -8.71 -0.70
C SER A 22 -2.98 -7.52 -0.69
N GLN A 23 -1.70 -7.77 -0.39
CA GLN A 23 -0.68 -6.71 -0.39
C GLN A 23 -0.47 -6.11 -1.80
N HIS A 24 -0.37 -6.95 -2.84
CA HIS A 24 -0.24 -6.46 -4.21
C HIS A 24 -1.44 -5.60 -4.64
N LEU A 25 -2.65 -5.98 -4.23
CA LEU A 25 -3.85 -5.18 -4.49
C LEU A 25 -3.79 -3.85 -3.73
N ALA A 26 -3.33 -3.86 -2.47
CA ALA A 26 -3.11 -2.66 -1.67
C ALA A 26 -2.13 -1.70 -2.36
N ASP A 27 -0.97 -2.21 -2.75
CA ASP A 27 0.10 -1.48 -3.43
C ASP A 27 -0.40 -0.87 -4.76
N ALA A 28 -1.18 -1.64 -5.53
CA ALA A 28 -1.75 -1.18 -6.79
C ALA A 28 -2.81 -0.09 -6.59
N VAL A 29 -3.75 -0.27 -5.66
CA VAL A 29 -4.80 0.73 -5.37
C VAL A 29 -4.19 2.02 -4.83
N LEU A 30 -3.20 1.90 -3.94
CA LEU A 30 -2.47 3.03 -3.37
C LEU A 30 -1.73 3.80 -4.47
N GLY A 31 -0.91 3.10 -5.28
CA GLY A 31 -0.17 3.70 -6.40
C GLY A 31 -1.10 4.34 -7.43
N ALA A 32 -2.19 3.66 -7.81
CA ALA A 32 -3.15 4.20 -8.76
C ALA A 32 -3.85 5.46 -8.24
N THR A 33 -4.30 5.45 -6.98
CA THR A 33 -4.96 6.61 -6.36
C THR A 33 -4.03 7.80 -6.33
N ASP A 34 -2.80 7.62 -5.82
CA ASP A 34 -1.84 8.70 -5.68
C ASP A 34 -1.37 9.23 -7.05
N GLY A 35 -1.15 8.33 -8.02
CA GLY A 35 -0.77 8.72 -9.38
C GLY A 35 -1.83 9.57 -10.09
N ILE A 36 -3.12 9.23 -9.94
CA ILE A 36 -4.21 10.04 -10.49
C ILE A 36 -4.27 11.41 -9.79
N ILE A 37 -4.22 11.44 -8.45
CA ILE A 37 -4.35 12.69 -7.68
C ILE A 37 -3.20 13.64 -7.95
N THR A 38 -1.95 13.18 -7.84
CA THR A 38 -0.75 14.02 -8.00
C THR A 38 -0.60 14.53 -9.43
N THR A 39 -0.80 13.65 -10.43
CA THR A 39 -0.71 14.07 -11.83
C THR A 39 -1.83 15.04 -12.20
N PHE A 40 -3.05 14.79 -11.73
CA PHE A 40 -4.14 15.73 -11.97
C PHE A 40 -3.95 17.05 -11.21
N ALA A 41 -3.33 17.04 -10.02
CA ALA A 41 -2.97 18.28 -9.33
C ALA A 41 -2.02 19.14 -10.17
N VAL A 42 -1.02 18.54 -10.84
CA VAL A 42 -0.15 19.25 -11.79
C VAL A 42 -0.96 19.82 -12.95
N VAL A 43 -1.86 19.03 -13.54
CA VAL A 43 -2.75 19.49 -14.62
C VAL A 43 -3.64 20.65 -14.16
N ALA A 44 -4.26 20.54 -13.00
CA ALA A 44 -5.17 21.54 -12.43
C ALA A 44 -4.42 22.82 -12.09
N GLY A 45 -3.24 22.73 -11.48
CA GLY A 45 -2.39 23.90 -11.21
C GLY A 45 -1.94 24.60 -12.48
N ALA A 46 -1.49 23.84 -13.49
CA ALA A 46 -1.11 24.39 -14.78
C ALA A 46 -2.27 25.06 -15.52
N ALA A 47 -3.46 24.45 -15.48
CA ALA A 47 -4.68 25.01 -16.03
C ALA A 47 -5.12 26.29 -15.30
N GLY A 48 -5.04 26.31 -13.96
CA GLY A 48 -5.32 27.51 -13.16
C GLY A 48 -4.37 28.67 -13.46
N ALA A 49 -3.12 28.37 -13.78
CA ALA A 49 -2.11 29.32 -14.22
C ALA A 49 -2.18 29.69 -15.72
N TYR A 50 -3.15 29.17 -16.47
CA TYR A 50 -3.30 29.38 -17.94
C TYR A 50 -2.08 28.95 -18.76
N LEU A 51 -1.36 27.92 -18.32
CA LEU A 51 -0.20 27.40 -19.04
C LEU A 51 -0.62 26.62 -20.30
N SER A 52 0.27 26.60 -21.29
CA SER A 52 0.02 25.88 -22.55
C SER A 52 -0.03 24.37 -22.35
N ALA A 53 -0.74 23.66 -23.25
CA ALA A 53 -0.85 22.20 -23.21
C ALA A 53 0.52 21.50 -23.25
N GLY A 54 1.51 22.07 -23.96
CA GLY A 54 2.87 21.56 -23.99
C GLY A 54 3.56 21.61 -22.63
N ILE A 55 3.39 22.71 -21.89
CA ILE A 55 3.93 22.85 -20.52
C ILE A 55 3.25 21.84 -19.58
N VAL A 56 1.93 21.68 -19.70
CA VAL A 56 1.17 20.70 -18.91
C VAL A 56 1.69 19.28 -19.14
N LEU A 57 1.95 18.89 -20.40
CA LEU A 57 2.48 17.56 -20.72
C LEU A 57 3.90 17.36 -20.20
N ILE A 58 4.78 18.35 -20.33
CA ILE A 58 6.15 18.25 -19.82
C ILE A 58 6.13 18.08 -18.30
N MET A 59 5.41 18.92 -17.57
CA MET A 59 5.33 18.84 -16.12
C MET A 59 4.64 17.56 -15.66
N GLY A 60 3.52 17.19 -16.29
CA GLY A 60 2.76 15.99 -15.94
C GLY A 60 3.55 14.70 -16.17
N MET A 61 4.25 14.56 -17.30
CA MET A 61 5.07 13.39 -17.56
C MET A 61 6.32 13.33 -16.69
N ALA A 62 6.96 14.48 -16.42
CA ALA A 62 8.08 14.54 -15.49
C ALA A 62 7.64 14.12 -14.07
N ASN A 63 6.48 14.62 -13.61
CA ASN A 63 5.89 14.25 -12.34
C ASN A 63 5.58 12.75 -12.27
N LEU A 64 4.98 12.18 -13.32
CA LEU A 64 4.64 10.76 -13.35
C LEU A 64 5.84 9.83 -13.10
N VAL A 65 6.95 10.12 -13.77
CA VAL A 65 8.16 9.31 -13.64
C VAL A 65 8.82 9.55 -12.28
N ALA A 66 8.96 10.82 -11.87
CA ALA A 66 9.67 11.19 -10.64
C ALA A 66 8.92 10.71 -9.38
N ASP A 67 7.65 11.06 -9.25
CA ASP A 67 6.82 10.71 -8.10
C ASP A 67 6.54 9.21 -8.07
N GLY A 68 6.24 8.63 -9.24
CA GLY A 68 6.05 7.19 -9.35
C GLY A 68 7.28 6.42 -8.88
N PHE A 69 8.48 6.84 -9.28
CA PHE A 69 9.72 6.22 -8.82
C PHE A 69 9.96 6.45 -7.32
N SER A 70 9.73 7.66 -6.81
CA SER A 70 9.85 7.98 -5.39
C SER A 70 8.94 7.09 -4.53
N MET A 71 7.68 6.94 -4.93
CA MET A 71 6.70 6.11 -4.25
C MET A 71 7.06 4.62 -4.32
N ALA A 72 7.53 4.14 -5.48
CA ALA A 72 8.00 2.77 -5.66
C ALA A 72 9.18 2.42 -4.75
N VAL A 73 10.16 3.33 -4.66
CA VAL A 73 11.29 3.20 -3.73
C VAL A 73 10.82 3.25 -2.28
N GLY A 74 9.90 4.16 -1.95
CA GLY A 74 9.30 4.25 -0.62
C GLY A 74 8.64 2.94 -0.18
N ASN A 75 7.81 2.35 -1.06
CA ASN A 75 7.14 1.09 -0.75
C ASN A 75 8.12 -0.10 -0.68
N TYR A 76 9.11 -0.15 -1.58
CA TYR A 76 10.20 -1.13 -1.53
C TYR A 76 10.98 -1.05 -0.21
N LEU A 77 11.40 0.15 0.20
CA LEU A 77 12.17 0.36 1.42
C LEU A 77 11.34 0.08 2.67
N GLY A 78 10.05 0.44 2.66
CA GLY A 78 9.12 0.11 3.74
C GLY A 78 8.98 -1.41 3.92
N ALA A 79 8.67 -2.12 2.83
CA ALA A 79 8.54 -3.57 2.84
C ALA A 79 9.85 -4.28 3.24
N ARG A 80 11.00 -3.77 2.77
CA ARG A 80 12.31 -4.30 3.15
C ARG A 80 12.62 -4.05 4.62
N SER A 81 12.32 -2.87 5.14
CA SER A 81 12.55 -2.52 6.55
C SER A 81 11.72 -3.40 7.48
N GLN A 82 10.45 -3.67 7.13
CA GLN A 82 9.60 -4.58 7.89
C GLN A 82 10.14 -6.01 7.86
N GLN A 83 10.64 -6.49 6.71
CA GLN A 83 11.27 -7.80 6.60
C GLN A 83 12.55 -7.91 7.42
N ASP A 84 13.40 -6.87 7.39
CA ASP A 84 14.66 -6.84 8.15
C ASP A 84 14.39 -6.72 9.67
N TYR A 85 13.36 -5.98 10.07
CA TYR A 85 12.88 -5.91 11.44
C TYR A 85 12.41 -7.29 11.94
N TRP A 86 11.57 -7.98 11.16
CA TRP A 86 11.11 -9.34 11.50
C TRP A 86 12.27 -10.31 11.70
N LYS A 87 13.24 -10.32 10.78
CA LYS A 87 14.42 -11.20 10.87
C LYS A 87 15.25 -10.92 12.12
N ARG A 88 15.43 -9.63 12.44
CA ARG A 88 16.18 -9.21 13.61
C ARG A 88 15.50 -9.67 14.89
N GLU A 89 14.19 -9.45 15.03
CA GLU A 89 13.50 -9.85 16.24
C GLU A 89 13.37 -11.35 16.38
N ARG A 90 13.18 -12.07 15.27
CA ARG A 90 13.24 -13.54 15.33
C ARG A 90 14.59 -14.05 15.80
N ALA A 91 15.69 -13.45 15.32
CA ALA A 91 17.03 -13.83 15.75
C ALA A 91 17.28 -13.49 17.23
N ARG A 92 16.70 -12.39 17.73
CA ARG A 92 16.77 -12.01 19.14
C ARG A 92 16.01 -13.02 20.01
N GLU A 93 14.78 -13.34 19.62
CA GLU A 93 13.92 -14.29 20.32
C GLU A 93 14.54 -15.69 20.39
N THR A 94 15.09 -16.17 19.26
CA THR A 94 15.83 -17.44 19.22
C THR A 94 17.02 -17.41 20.18
N TRP A 95 17.78 -16.31 20.22
CA TRP A 95 18.90 -16.17 21.15
C TRP A 95 18.43 -16.18 22.62
N GLU A 96 17.32 -15.50 22.94
CA GLU A 96 16.73 -15.44 24.29
C GLU A 96 16.26 -16.83 24.75
N ILE A 97 15.61 -17.60 23.87
CA ILE A 97 15.19 -18.98 24.15
C ILE A 97 16.38 -19.92 24.39
N GLU A 98 17.46 -19.77 23.61
CA GLU A 98 18.68 -20.58 23.77
C GLU A 98 19.45 -20.25 25.05
N HIS A 99 19.52 -18.98 25.44
CA HIS A 99 20.41 -18.50 26.51
C HIS A 99 19.70 -18.26 27.84
N LEU A 100 18.40 -17.97 27.81
CA LEU A 100 17.57 -17.62 28.98
C LEU A 100 16.25 -18.42 29.04
N PRO A 101 16.26 -19.76 28.86
CA PRO A 101 15.04 -20.55 28.65
C PRO A 101 14.04 -20.49 29.81
N GLU A 102 14.50 -20.37 31.06
CA GLU A 102 13.59 -20.29 32.20
C GLU A 102 12.89 -18.93 32.31
N ALA A 103 13.56 -17.85 31.88
CA ALA A 103 12.93 -16.53 31.79
C ALA A 103 11.85 -16.55 30.71
N GLU A 104 12.19 -17.05 29.51
CA GLU A 104 11.27 -17.18 28.37
C GLU A 104 10.07 -18.09 28.67
N ARG A 105 10.24 -19.14 29.47
CA ARG A 105 9.10 -19.97 29.91
C ARG A 105 8.15 -19.20 30.81
N GLU A 106 8.67 -18.32 31.66
CA GLU A 106 7.85 -17.44 32.48
C GLU A 106 7.15 -16.37 31.64
N GLU A 107 7.76 -15.87 30.55
CA GLU A 107 7.10 -15.02 29.55
C GLU A 107 5.82 -15.70 29.02
N VAL A 108 5.95 -16.93 28.50
CA VAL A 108 4.82 -17.73 27.98
C VAL A 108 3.78 -17.95 29.08
N ARG A 109 4.21 -18.31 30.29
CA ARG A 109 3.30 -18.51 31.43
C ARG A 109 2.52 -17.24 31.76
N ARG A 110 3.17 -16.08 31.80
CA ARG A 110 2.51 -14.78 32.01
C ARG A 110 1.51 -14.47 30.91
N LEU A 111 1.88 -14.72 29.65
CA LEU A 111 1.05 -14.45 28.49
C LEU A 111 -0.28 -15.22 28.54
N TYR A 112 -0.20 -16.52 28.83
CA TYR A 112 -1.38 -17.37 28.92
C TYR A 112 -2.18 -17.16 30.21
N ARG A 113 -1.53 -16.79 31.32
CA ARG A 113 -2.25 -16.37 32.52
C ARG A 113 -3.10 -15.12 32.27
N ARG A 114 -2.60 -14.13 31.49
CA ARG A 114 -3.39 -12.95 31.08
C ARG A 114 -4.60 -13.31 30.22
N LYS A 115 -4.54 -14.43 29.48
CA LYS A 115 -5.67 -14.98 28.72
C LYS A 115 -6.67 -15.75 29.60
N GLY A 116 -6.43 -15.87 30.90
CA GLY A 116 -7.31 -16.53 31.87
C GLY A 116 -7.00 -18.02 32.10
N PHE A 117 -5.87 -18.54 31.64
CA PHE A 117 -5.47 -19.92 31.91
C PHE A 117 -4.75 -20.02 33.26
N GLU A 118 -5.09 -21.04 34.06
CA GLU A 118 -4.55 -21.25 35.40
C GLU A 118 -4.27 -22.73 35.71
N GLY A 119 -3.58 -22.98 36.82
CA GLY A 119 -3.34 -24.31 37.36
C GLY A 119 -2.64 -25.27 36.39
N GLU A 120 -3.06 -26.53 36.41
CA GLU A 120 -2.48 -27.59 35.57
C GLU A 120 -2.64 -27.31 34.06
N THR A 121 -3.73 -26.65 33.65
CA THR A 121 -3.95 -26.30 32.25
C THR A 121 -2.91 -25.31 31.74
N LEU A 122 -2.58 -24.29 32.55
CA LEU A 122 -1.52 -23.33 32.20
C LEU A 122 -0.17 -24.03 32.03
N GLU A 123 0.22 -24.87 32.99
CA GLU A 123 1.51 -25.58 32.91
C GLU A 123 1.58 -26.53 31.72
N ARG A 124 0.47 -27.21 31.37
CA ARG A 124 0.39 -28.03 30.15
C ARG A 124 0.55 -27.21 28.88
N ILE A 125 -0.05 -26.02 28.81
CA ILE A 125 0.10 -25.11 27.66
C ILE A 125 1.56 -24.68 27.52
N VAL A 126 2.16 -24.18 28.61
CA VAL A 126 3.57 -23.75 28.63
C VAL A 126 4.47 -24.89 28.16
N ALA A 127 4.33 -26.08 28.75
CA ALA A 127 5.13 -27.25 28.37
C ALA A 127 4.94 -27.65 26.89
N THR A 128 3.72 -27.52 26.35
CA THR A 128 3.43 -27.86 24.94
C THR A 128 4.04 -26.86 23.98
N ILE A 129 3.98 -25.57 24.29
CA ILE A 129 4.56 -24.49 23.46
C ILE A 129 6.09 -24.61 23.48
N THR A 130 6.68 -24.74 24.66
CA THR A 130 8.13 -24.71 24.87
C THR A 130 8.81 -26.05 24.55
N SER A 131 8.05 -27.04 24.07
CA SER A 131 8.57 -28.37 23.70
C SER A 131 9.32 -28.39 22.38
N GLU A 132 9.10 -27.39 21.53
CA GLU A 132 9.66 -27.31 20.19
C GLU A 132 10.05 -25.85 19.93
N GLU A 133 11.32 -25.63 19.59
CA GLU A 133 11.93 -24.29 19.53
C GLU A 133 11.24 -23.40 18.48
N LYS A 134 10.95 -23.93 17.29
CA LYS A 134 10.31 -23.14 16.23
C LYS A 134 8.93 -22.67 16.68
N ARG A 135 8.10 -23.54 17.24
CA ARG A 135 6.79 -23.18 17.80
C ARG A 135 6.92 -22.16 18.92
N TRP A 136 7.91 -22.30 19.79
CA TRP A 136 8.13 -21.35 20.88
C TRP A 136 8.48 -19.97 20.35
N VAL A 137 9.46 -19.86 19.44
CA VAL A 137 9.83 -18.60 18.78
C VAL A 137 8.64 -18.01 18.03
N ASP A 138 7.94 -18.81 17.22
CA ASP A 138 6.81 -18.34 16.42
C ASP A 138 5.64 -17.85 17.31
N GLU A 139 5.43 -18.49 18.48
CA GLU A 139 4.45 -18.05 19.48
C GLU A 139 4.85 -16.71 20.11
N MET A 140 6.10 -16.56 20.52
CA MET A 140 6.59 -15.33 21.15
C MET A 140 6.57 -14.14 20.17
N MET A 141 7.03 -14.37 18.93
CA MET A 141 6.93 -13.39 17.85
C MET A 141 5.49 -12.89 17.67
N ARG A 142 4.51 -13.80 17.70
CA ARG A 142 3.11 -13.46 17.48
C ARG A 142 2.44 -12.83 18.69
N GLU A 143 2.63 -13.39 19.87
CA GLU A 143 1.82 -13.09 21.04
C GLU A 143 2.46 -12.06 21.96
N GLU A 144 3.79 -12.08 22.09
CA GLU A 144 4.51 -11.07 22.86
C GLU A 144 4.76 -9.82 22.03
N LEU A 145 5.38 -9.99 20.85
CA LEU A 145 5.80 -8.86 20.02
C LEU A 145 4.68 -8.34 19.11
N GLY A 146 3.63 -9.13 18.88
CA GLY A 146 2.57 -8.78 17.93
C GLY A 146 3.03 -8.79 16.47
N ILE A 147 4.18 -9.40 16.19
CA ILE A 147 4.81 -9.43 14.87
C ILE A 147 4.37 -10.70 14.16
N GLN A 148 3.67 -10.53 13.04
CA GLN A 148 3.32 -11.65 12.16
C GLN A 148 4.40 -11.81 11.07
N GLU A 149 4.61 -13.04 10.61
CA GLU A 149 5.42 -13.28 9.42
C GLU A 149 4.67 -12.75 8.18
N GLU A 150 4.94 -11.49 7.85
CA GLU A 150 4.51 -10.95 6.57
C GLU A 150 5.49 -11.44 5.50
N ARG A 151 5.00 -12.30 4.60
CA ARG A 151 5.74 -12.71 3.39
C ARG A 151 5.73 -11.59 2.35
N LEU A 152 6.36 -10.49 2.72
CA LEU A 152 6.53 -9.32 1.87
C LEU A 152 7.45 -9.67 0.70
N ALA A 153 7.10 -9.17 -0.48
CA ALA A 153 7.95 -9.23 -1.66
C ALA A 153 8.37 -7.78 -2.02
N PRO A 154 9.39 -7.20 -1.36
CA PRO A 154 9.67 -5.76 -1.45
C PRO A 154 9.82 -5.26 -2.89
N PHE A 155 10.50 -6.04 -3.72
CA PHE A 155 10.68 -5.71 -5.14
C PHE A 155 9.36 -5.69 -5.91
N SER A 156 8.48 -6.68 -5.69
CA SER A 156 7.15 -6.73 -6.31
C SER A 156 6.27 -5.58 -5.83
N SER A 157 6.29 -5.26 -4.53
CA SER A 157 5.55 -4.13 -3.97
C SER A 157 5.94 -2.81 -4.62
N GLY A 158 7.24 -2.52 -4.72
CA GLY A 158 7.73 -1.33 -5.42
C GLY A 158 7.32 -1.31 -6.90
N LEU A 159 7.49 -2.42 -7.62
CA LEU A 159 7.18 -2.51 -9.05
C LEU A 159 5.68 -2.34 -9.35
N ILE A 160 4.82 -2.98 -8.56
CA ILE A 160 3.36 -2.89 -8.70
C ILE A 160 2.90 -1.46 -8.41
N THR A 161 3.45 -0.84 -7.36
CA THR A 161 3.18 0.56 -7.03
C THR A 161 3.57 1.48 -8.19
N PHE A 162 4.80 1.32 -8.72
CA PHE A 162 5.29 2.10 -9.86
C PHE A 162 4.39 1.97 -11.09
N ALA A 163 4.04 0.73 -11.45
CA ALA A 163 3.23 0.45 -12.62
C ALA A 163 1.81 1.01 -12.46
N ALA A 164 1.17 0.77 -11.32
CA ALA A 164 -0.16 1.30 -11.04
C ALA A 164 -0.19 2.83 -11.04
N PHE A 165 0.83 3.47 -10.43
CA PHE A 165 0.99 4.91 -10.42
C PHE A 165 1.10 5.50 -11.83
N ASN A 166 2.01 4.97 -12.66
CA ASN A 166 2.23 5.49 -14.01
C ASN A 166 1.03 5.24 -14.93
N LEU A 167 0.43 4.03 -14.86
CA LEU A 167 -0.71 3.68 -15.70
C LEU A 167 -1.93 4.53 -15.35
N ALA A 168 -2.30 4.59 -14.06
CA ALA A 168 -3.48 5.34 -13.63
C ALA A 168 -3.25 6.86 -13.70
N GLY A 169 -2.08 7.32 -13.29
CA GLY A 169 -1.69 8.72 -13.35
C GLY A 169 -1.54 9.28 -14.76
N SER A 170 -1.38 8.42 -15.78
CA SER A 170 -1.42 8.88 -17.18
C SER A 170 -2.83 9.29 -17.65
N LEU A 171 -3.90 8.81 -16.99
CA LEU A 171 -5.29 9.02 -17.43
C LEU A 171 -5.67 10.51 -17.51
N PRO A 172 -5.36 11.38 -16.51
CA PRO A 172 -5.60 12.81 -16.62
C PRO A 172 -4.93 13.49 -17.83
N LEU A 173 -3.78 12.98 -18.28
CA LEU A 173 -2.98 13.55 -19.38
C LEU A 173 -3.47 13.16 -20.77
N ILE A 174 -4.29 12.12 -20.91
CA ILE A 174 -4.77 11.62 -22.21
C ILE A 174 -5.41 12.75 -23.04
N SER A 175 -6.24 13.58 -22.41
CA SER A 175 -6.87 14.72 -23.05
C SER A 175 -5.85 15.73 -23.60
N TYR A 176 -4.78 16.00 -22.87
CA TYR A 176 -3.71 16.91 -23.30
C TYR A 176 -2.85 16.31 -24.41
N ILE A 177 -2.62 14.98 -24.38
CA ILE A 177 -1.93 14.28 -25.48
C ILE A 177 -2.74 14.40 -26.77
N ILE A 178 -4.06 14.16 -26.71
CA ILE A 178 -4.95 14.30 -27.87
C ILE A 178 -4.96 15.74 -28.38
N ALA A 179 -5.08 16.72 -27.48
CA ALA A 179 -5.04 18.14 -27.84
C ALA A 179 -3.71 18.57 -28.48
N PHE A 180 -2.59 17.99 -28.04
CA PHE A 180 -1.28 18.24 -28.63
C PHE A 180 -1.14 17.65 -30.04
N LEU A 181 -1.63 16.42 -30.24
CA LEU A 181 -1.58 15.75 -31.56
C LEU A 181 -2.58 16.34 -32.56
N ASN A 182 -3.78 16.72 -32.10
CA ASN A 182 -4.85 17.23 -32.94
C ASN A 182 -5.61 18.38 -32.23
N PRO A 183 -5.07 19.62 -32.26
CA PRO A 183 -5.68 20.76 -31.57
C PRO A 183 -7.14 21.04 -31.98
N ALA A 184 -7.50 20.73 -33.23
CA ALA A 184 -8.86 20.91 -33.74
C ALA A 184 -9.88 19.95 -33.10
N LEU A 185 -9.46 18.75 -32.67
CA LEU A 185 -10.34 17.77 -32.02
C LEU A 185 -10.59 18.10 -30.55
N MET A 186 -9.68 18.84 -29.91
CA MET A 186 -9.74 19.07 -28.47
C MET A 186 -9.31 20.50 -28.10
N PRO A 187 -10.12 21.51 -28.44
CA PRO A 187 -9.82 22.92 -28.16
C PRO A 187 -9.85 23.26 -26.65
N GLY A 188 -10.47 22.42 -25.82
CA GLY A 188 -10.51 22.56 -24.37
C GLY A 188 -10.21 21.24 -23.66
N PRO A 189 -8.94 20.85 -23.48
CA PRO A 189 -8.57 19.57 -22.88
C PRO A 189 -8.92 19.48 -21.38
N PHE A 190 -8.96 20.61 -20.67
CA PHE A 190 -9.10 20.62 -19.21
C PHE A 190 -10.43 20.02 -18.70
N PRO A 191 -11.64 20.40 -19.19
CA PRO A 191 -12.88 19.76 -18.75
C PRO A 191 -12.95 18.26 -19.02
N VAL A 192 -12.34 17.80 -20.13
CA VAL A 192 -12.24 16.38 -20.45
C VAL A 192 -11.31 15.68 -19.46
N SER A 193 -10.17 16.29 -19.13
CA SER A 193 -9.25 15.80 -18.08
C SER A 193 -9.95 15.66 -16.73
N VAL A 194 -10.74 16.66 -16.33
CA VAL A 194 -11.54 16.63 -15.09
C VAL A 194 -12.49 15.44 -15.09
N ALA A 195 -13.25 15.23 -16.17
CA ALA A 195 -14.21 14.13 -16.28
C ALA A 195 -13.53 12.77 -16.24
N VAL A 196 -12.45 12.59 -17.00
CA VAL A 196 -11.66 11.35 -17.02
C VAL A 196 -11.12 11.06 -15.63
N THR A 197 -10.50 12.05 -14.98
CA THR A 197 -9.94 11.93 -13.63
C THR A 197 -11.03 11.56 -12.61
N ALA A 198 -12.19 12.21 -12.66
CA ALA A 198 -13.29 11.92 -11.75
C ALA A 198 -13.78 10.47 -11.89
N ILE A 199 -13.93 9.98 -13.13
CA ILE A 199 -14.29 8.58 -13.40
C ILE A 199 -13.20 7.63 -12.91
N SER A 200 -11.92 7.96 -13.14
CA SER A 200 -10.78 7.13 -12.72
C SER A 200 -10.69 7.05 -11.19
N LEU A 201 -10.77 8.17 -10.47
CA LEU A 201 -10.76 8.21 -9.01
C LEU A 201 -11.91 7.42 -8.41
N PHE A 202 -13.12 7.60 -8.96
CA PHE A 202 -14.28 6.83 -8.52
C PHE A 202 -14.07 5.33 -8.78
N GLY A 203 -13.57 4.95 -9.95
CA GLY A 203 -13.27 3.56 -10.30
C GLY A 203 -12.23 2.90 -9.39
N VAL A 204 -11.14 3.60 -9.06
CA VAL A 204 -10.14 3.12 -8.09
C VAL A 204 -10.72 3.03 -6.67
N GLY A 205 -11.58 3.99 -6.28
CA GLY A 205 -12.30 3.91 -5.01
C GLY A 205 -13.26 2.74 -4.93
N VAL A 206 -13.93 2.38 -6.03
CA VAL A 206 -14.72 1.16 -6.12
C VAL A 206 -13.83 -0.08 -6.01
N ALA A 207 -12.64 -0.09 -6.62
CA ALA A 207 -11.69 -1.21 -6.48
C ALA A 207 -11.24 -1.41 -5.02
N ARG A 208 -11.10 -0.32 -4.24
CA ARG A 208 -10.80 -0.39 -2.80
C ARG A 208 -11.86 -1.12 -1.97
N ARG A 209 -13.09 -1.31 -2.49
CA ARG A 209 -14.12 -2.15 -1.86
C ARG A 209 -13.64 -3.57 -1.61
N PHE A 210 -12.85 -4.13 -2.53
CA PHE A 210 -12.37 -5.51 -2.42
C PHE A 210 -11.47 -5.72 -1.19
N MET A 211 -10.96 -4.64 -0.60
CA MET A 211 -10.13 -4.68 0.60
C MET A 211 -10.88 -4.26 1.87
N THR A 212 -11.83 -3.32 1.75
CA THR A 212 -12.42 -2.64 2.92
C THR A 212 -13.82 -3.12 3.27
N HIS A 213 -14.46 -3.94 2.42
CA HIS A 213 -15.85 -4.40 2.56
C HIS A 213 -16.91 -3.28 2.69
N ARG A 214 -16.53 -2.01 2.47
CA ARG A 214 -17.44 -0.85 2.45
C ARG A 214 -18.30 -0.85 1.18
N PRO A 215 -19.48 -0.20 1.18
CA PRO A 215 -20.28 -0.08 -0.04
C PRO A 215 -19.50 0.71 -1.11
N TRP A 216 -19.61 0.25 -2.36
CA TRP A 216 -18.81 0.74 -3.49
C TRP A 216 -18.93 2.25 -3.73
N TRP A 217 -20.11 2.82 -3.49
CA TRP A 217 -20.37 4.24 -3.71
C TRP A 217 -19.74 5.12 -2.64
N GLU A 218 -19.64 4.66 -1.38
CA GLU A 218 -18.96 5.42 -0.31
C GLU A 218 -17.46 5.50 -0.59
N SER A 219 -16.82 4.37 -0.89
CA SER A 219 -15.39 4.34 -1.19
C SER A 219 -15.03 5.10 -2.47
N GLY A 220 -15.87 5.00 -3.51
CA GLY A 220 -15.72 5.79 -4.72
C GLY A 220 -15.85 7.29 -4.46
N LEU A 221 -16.85 7.71 -3.68
CA LEU A 221 -17.09 9.11 -3.37
C LEU A 221 -16.01 9.70 -2.45
N GLU A 222 -15.52 8.94 -1.46
CA GLU A 222 -14.43 9.34 -0.57
C GLU A 222 -13.17 9.73 -1.37
N ILE A 223 -12.71 8.86 -2.28
CA ILE A 223 -11.53 9.13 -3.11
C ILE A 223 -11.78 10.29 -4.07
N LEU A 224 -12.97 10.36 -4.68
CA LEU A 224 -13.33 11.46 -5.57
C LEU A 224 -13.31 12.81 -4.84
N LEU A 225 -13.84 12.88 -3.62
CA LEU A 225 -13.87 14.12 -2.82
C LEU A 225 -12.47 14.54 -2.38
N VAL A 226 -11.66 13.60 -1.90
CA VAL A 226 -10.26 13.87 -1.49
C VAL A 226 -9.43 14.35 -2.70
N GLY A 227 -9.50 13.63 -3.82
CA GLY A 227 -8.79 14.02 -5.05
C GLY A 227 -9.31 15.32 -5.64
N GLY A 228 -10.62 15.55 -5.61
CA GLY A 228 -11.24 16.81 -6.04
C GLY A 228 -10.80 18.00 -5.19
N PHE A 229 -10.69 17.82 -3.87
CA PHE A 229 -10.16 18.85 -2.98
C PHE A 229 -8.69 19.17 -3.25
N ALA A 230 -7.85 18.14 -3.42
CA ALA A 230 -6.44 18.34 -3.79
C ALA A 230 -6.30 19.10 -5.12
N ALA A 231 -7.08 18.74 -6.13
CA ALA A 231 -7.10 19.43 -7.41
C ALA A 231 -7.58 20.88 -7.32
N ALA A 232 -8.60 21.16 -6.50
CA ALA A 232 -9.08 22.52 -6.26
C ALA A 232 -8.01 23.39 -5.60
N CYS A 233 -7.28 22.85 -4.61
CA CYS A 233 -6.14 23.51 -3.98
C CYS A 233 -5.03 23.81 -4.99
N ALA A 234 -4.69 22.84 -5.84
CA ALA A 234 -3.66 23.01 -6.87
C ALA A 234 -4.07 24.05 -7.92
N PHE A 235 -5.32 24.00 -8.40
CA PHE A 235 -5.87 24.99 -9.33
C PHE A 235 -5.82 26.40 -8.74
N LEU A 236 -6.25 26.56 -7.49
CA LEU A 236 -6.22 27.85 -6.80
C LEU A 236 -4.78 28.37 -6.64
N ALA A 237 -3.83 27.50 -6.26
CA ALA A 237 -2.43 27.87 -6.18
C ALA A 237 -1.89 28.34 -7.55
N GLY A 238 -2.17 27.60 -8.62
CA GLY A 238 -1.81 28.00 -9.98
C GLY A 238 -2.43 29.33 -10.38
N TYR A 239 -3.70 29.54 -10.08
CA TYR A 239 -4.42 30.79 -10.35
C TYR A 239 -3.82 31.99 -9.62
N LEU A 240 -3.46 31.83 -8.34
CA LEU A 240 -2.85 32.89 -7.54
C LEU A 240 -1.43 33.23 -8.02
N LEU A 241 -0.67 32.22 -8.47
CA LEU A 241 0.71 32.37 -8.89
C LEU A 241 0.88 32.69 -10.39
N ARG A 242 -0.22 32.80 -11.16
CA ARG A 242 -0.19 33.05 -12.61
C ARG A 242 0.67 34.27 -13.01
N GLY A 243 0.77 35.29 -12.16
CA GLY A 243 1.54 36.51 -12.42
C GLY A 243 3.05 36.37 -12.25
N LEU A 244 3.56 35.24 -11.73
CA LEU A 244 5.00 34.99 -11.56
C LEU A 244 5.64 34.41 -12.83
N ALA A 245 4.85 33.78 -13.69
CA ALA A 245 5.34 33.08 -14.87
C ALA A 245 5.55 33.97 -16.10
N GLY A 246 5.21 35.27 -16.01
CA GLY A 246 5.32 36.24 -17.10
C GLY A 246 4.05 36.34 -17.94
#